data_AF-A0A7K2MP42-F1
#
_entry.id   AF-A0A7K2MP42-F1
#
_cell.length_a   1.000
_cell.length_b   1.000
_cell.length_c   1.000
_cell.angle_alpha   90.00
_cell.angle_beta   90.00
_cell.angle_gamma   90.00
#
_symmetry.space_group_name_H-M   'P 1'
#
loop_
_entity.id
_entity.type
_entity.pdbx_description
1 polymer ?
#
loop_
_entity_poly.entity_id
_entity_poly.type
_entity_poly.pdbx_seq_one_letter_code
_entity_poly.pdbx_strand_id
1 'polypeptide(L)'
;MWQRVAGAGWRILLAVGLVCGIGLLPWLTHTDPAYTVLKARSAEREPTPEVLADIRQQLGVDGGPLHVLTGWLGGLVRGDAGQSWISGADVLPDVTRALGASLLLMGVALLVAVLTAGVICLRTLRLGARRRLGGRRSGGSGSAVLASLPEFLVASVLATVVGVQLGWLPALGWY
;
A
#
# COMPACT_ATOMS: atom_id res chain seq x y z
N MET A 1 -3.85 5.10 28.88
CA MET A 1 -3.37 3.76 28.48
C MET A 1 -4.45 2.97 27.73
N TRP A 2 -5.67 2.90 28.26
CA TRP A 2 -6.81 2.17 27.68
C TRP A 2 -7.18 2.57 26.23
N GLN A 3 -7.20 3.87 25.92
CA GLN A 3 -7.52 4.34 24.56
C GLN A 3 -6.46 3.99 23.50
N ARG A 4 -5.18 3.84 23.89
CA ARG A 4 -4.11 3.42 22.97
C ARG A 4 -4.18 1.93 22.66
N VAL A 5 -4.51 1.12 23.66
CA VAL A 5 -4.69 -0.34 23.49
C VAL A 5 -5.94 -0.63 22.66
N ALA A 6 -7.05 0.09 22.91
CA ALA A 6 -8.25 0.00 22.08
C ALA A 6 -7.98 0.38 20.62
N GLY A 7 -7.21 1.45 20.37
CA GLY A 7 -6.84 1.88 19.01
C GLY A 7 -5.94 0.89 18.28
N ALA A 8 -4.98 0.25 18.97
CA ALA A 8 -4.13 -0.76 18.37
C ALA A 8 -4.92 -2.03 18.01
N GLY A 9 -5.78 -2.50 18.92
CA GLY A 9 -6.67 -3.65 18.67
C GLY A 9 -7.60 -3.40 17.48
N TRP A 10 -8.18 -2.20 17.37
CA TRP A 10 -9.01 -1.81 16.24
C TRP A 10 -8.26 -1.84 14.90
N ARG A 11 -7.03 -1.34 14.85
CA ARG A 11 -6.22 -1.34 13.61
C ARG A 11 -5.85 -2.76 13.17
N ILE A 12 -5.55 -3.64 14.12
CA ILE A 12 -5.28 -5.06 13.84
C ILE A 12 -6.56 -5.73 13.31
N LEU A 13 -7.71 -5.49 13.96
CA LEU A 13 -9.00 -6.01 13.49
C LEU A 13 -9.31 -5.56 12.07
N LEU A 14 -9.09 -4.28 11.75
CA LEU A 14 -9.29 -3.76 10.39
C LEU A 14 -8.32 -4.40 9.39
N ALA A 15 -7.05 -4.57 9.75
CA ALA A 15 -6.06 -5.21 8.86
C ALA A 15 -6.40 -6.68 8.60
N VAL A 16 -6.77 -7.43 9.64
CA VAL A 16 -7.23 -8.82 9.52
C VAL A 16 -8.50 -8.88 8.68
N GLY A 17 -9.49 -8.01 8.95
CA GLY A 17 -10.72 -7.94 8.18
C GLY A 17 -10.47 -7.63 6.70
N LEU A 18 -9.53 -6.74 6.40
CA LEU A 18 -9.13 -6.41 5.03
C LEU A 18 -8.46 -7.60 4.34
N VAL A 19 -7.47 -8.24 4.97
CA VAL A 19 -6.76 -9.40 4.41
C VAL A 19 -7.71 -10.56 4.17
N CYS A 20 -8.54 -10.90 5.15
CA CYS A 20 -9.58 -11.93 5.01
C CYS A 20 -10.58 -11.53 3.92
N GLY A 21 -11.02 -10.27 3.89
CA GLY A 21 -11.92 -9.76 2.86
C GLY A 21 -11.35 -9.95 1.46
N ILE A 22 -10.10 -9.54 1.23
CA ILE A 22 -9.38 -9.71 -0.03
C ILE A 22 -9.23 -11.19 -0.39
N GLY A 23 -8.78 -12.02 0.57
CA GLY A 23 -8.62 -13.45 0.35
C GLY A 23 -9.93 -14.16 0.01
N LEU A 24 -11.06 -13.68 0.53
CA LEU A 24 -12.39 -14.23 0.27
C LEU A 24 -13.07 -13.65 -0.98
N LEU A 25 -12.48 -12.63 -1.62
CA LEU A 25 -13.10 -11.96 -2.78
C LEU A 25 -13.54 -12.91 -3.89
N PRO A 26 -12.77 -13.94 -4.30
CA PRO A 26 -13.23 -14.84 -5.35
C PRO A 26 -14.56 -15.52 -5.00
N TRP A 27 -14.70 -15.99 -3.76
CA TRP A 27 -15.93 -16.62 -3.29
C TRP A 27 -17.07 -15.63 -3.07
N LEU A 28 -16.79 -14.44 -2.53
CA LEU A 28 -17.79 -13.39 -2.33
C LEU A 28 -18.37 -12.86 -3.64
N THR A 29 -17.57 -12.85 -4.70
CA THR A 29 -17.97 -12.40 -6.04
C THR A 29 -18.50 -13.54 -6.91
N HIS A 30 -18.54 -14.78 -6.39
CA HIS A 30 -18.82 -15.99 -7.18
C HIS A 30 -17.91 -16.16 -8.40
N THR A 31 -16.69 -15.63 -8.34
CA THR A 31 -15.66 -15.76 -9.36
C THR A 31 -14.83 -17.01 -9.08
N ASP A 32 -14.79 -17.95 -10.02
CA ASP A 32 -13.96 -19.16 -9.89
C ASP A 32 -12.46 -18.82 -10.02
N PRO A 33 -11.65 -19.00 -8.95
CA PRO A 33 -10.21 -18.74 -9.00
C PRO A 33 -9.50 -19.51 -10.10
N ALA A 34 -9.90 -20.76 -10.35
CA ALA A 34 -9.26 -21.60 -11.36
C ALA A 34 -9.51 -21.07 -12.78
N TYR A 35 -10.71 -20.55 -13.04
CA TYR A 35 -11.04 -19.91 -14.31
C TYR A 35 -10.20 -18.63 -14.53
N THR A 36 -10.10 -17.77 -13.51
CA THR A 36 -9.30 -16.54 -13.61
C THR A 36 -7.82 -16.85 -13.83
N VAL A 37 -7.27 -17.84 -13.11
CA VAL A 37 -5.89 -18.29 -13.28
C VAL A 37 -5.66 -18.89 -14.67
N LEU A 38 -6.59 -19.73 -15.16
CA LEU A 38 -6.52 -20.30 -16.51
C LEU A 38 -6.42 -19.19 -17.57
N LYS A 39 -7.32 -18.19 -17.51
CA LYS A 39 -7.33 -17.09 -18.49
C LYS A 39 -6.14 -16.16 -18.35
N ALA A 40 -5.60 -15.97 -17.15
CA ALA A 40 -4.36 -15.22 -16.95
C ALA A 40 -3.13 -15.94 -17.50
N ARG A 41 -3.04 -17.27 -17.35
CA ARG A 41 -1.93 -18.08 -17.86
C ARG A 41 -2.04 -18.41 -19.36
N SER A 42 -3.26 -18.57 -19.88
CA SER A 42 -3.54 -19.04 -21.23
C SER A 42 -4.91 -18.54 -21.71
N ALA A 43 -4.95 -17.31 -22.23
CA ALA A 43 -6.20 -16.65 -22.63
C ALA A 43 -7.03 -17.46 -23.65
N GLU A 44 -6.35 -18.16 -24.57
CA GLU A 44 -6.95 -18.94 -25.65
C GLU A 44 -7.40 -20.35 -25.24
N ARG A 45 -6.98 -20.84 -24.07
CA ARG A 45 -7.30 -22.20 -23.64
C ARG A 45 -8.77 -22.29 -23.23
N GLU A 46 -9.44 -23.34 -23.70
CA GLU A 46 -10.85 -23.57 -23.42
C GLU A 46 -11.07 -24.02 -21.96
N PRO A 47 -12.01 -23.40 -21.23
CA PRO A 47 -12.28 -23.72 -19.83
C PRO A 47 -13.18 -24.96 -19.70
N THR A 48 -12.68 -26.13 -20.10
CA THR A 48 -13.46 -27.37 -19.90
C THR A 48 -13.54 -27.74 -18.42
N PRO A 49 -14.62 -28.41 -17.97
CA PRO A 49 -14.78 -28.80 -16.57
C PRO A 49 -13.59 -29.60 -16.01
N GLU A 50 -12.98 -30.46 -16.83
CA GLU A 50 -11.84 -31.30 -16.47
C GLU A 50 -10.58 -30.45 -16.26
N VAL A 51 -10.33 -29.46 -17.14
CA VAL A 51 -9.19 -28.54 -17.01
C VAL A 51 -9.34 -27.67 -15.77
N LEU A 52 -10.54 -27.17 -15.48
CA LEU A 52 -10.79 -26.37 -14.29
C LEU A 52 -10.64 -27.19 -13.01
N ALA A 53 -11.13 -28.43 -12.98
CA ALA A 53 -10.94 -29.33 -11.83
C ALA A 53 -9.46 -29.62 -11.55
N ASP A 54 -8.68 -29.91 -12.60
CA ASP A 54 -7.23 -30.11 -12.50
C ASP A 54 -6.52 -28.87 -11.93
N ILE A 55 -6.88 -27.67 -12.41
CA ILE A 55 -6.31 -26.42 -11.88
C ILE A 55 -6.70 -26.20 -10.43
N ARG A 56 -7.95 -26.46 -10.02
CA ARG A 56 -8.35 -26.29 -8.61
C ARG A 56 -7.58 -27.22 -7.67
N GLN A 57 -7.32 -28.45 -8.12
CA GLN A 57 -6.53 -29.42 -7.38
C GLN A 57 -5.07 -28.98 -7.28
N GLN A 58 -4.47 -28.50 -8.38
CA GLN A 58 -3.10 -27.96 -8.40
C GLN A 58 -2.95 -26.73 -7.50
N LEU A 59 -3.96 -25.86 -7.43
CA LEU A 59 -3.95 -24.67 -6.59
C LEU A 59 -4.38 -24.94 -5.14
N GLY A 60 -4.90 -26.14 -4.84
CA GLY A 60 -5.41 -26.49 -3.51
C GLY A 60 -6.66 -25.70 -3.09
N VAL A 61 -7.44 -25.19 -4.04
CA VAL A 61 -8.63 -24.36 -3.77
C VAL A 61 -9.94 -25.16 -3.64
N ASP A 62 -9.89 -26.49 -3.85
CA ASP A 62 -11.04 -27.39 -3.74
C ASP A 62 -11.65 -27.47 -2.34
N GLY A 63 -10.83 -27.27 -1.30
CA GLY A 63 -11.27 -27.33 0.11
C GLY A 63 -12.11 -26.12 0.56
N GLY A 64 -12.37 -25.17 -0.34
CA GLY A 64 -13.13 -23.97 -0.05
C GLY A 64 -12.31 -22.84 0.59
N PRO A 65 -12.95 -21.67 0.84
CA PRO A 65 -12.24 -20.44 1.20
C PRO A 65 -11.48 -20.53 2.52
N LEU A 66 -12.09 -21.16 3.53
CA LEU A 66 -11.48 -21.28 4.85
C LEU A 66 -10.26 -22.19 4.82
N HIS A 67 -10.28 -23.26 4.02
CA HIS A 67 -9.14 -24.16 3.85
C HIS A 67 -7.94 -23.42 3.25
N VAL A 68 -8.19 -22.65 2.18
CA VAL A 68 -7.14 -21.85 1.52
C VAL A 68 -6.56 -20.80 2.47
N LEU A 69 -7.42 -20.04 3.15
CA LEU A 69 -6.98 -18.96 4.03
C LEU A 69 -6.20 -19.48 5.25
N THR A 70 -6.67 -20.57 5.87
CA THR A 70 -5.99 -21.16 7.04
C THR A 70 -4.68 -21.84 6.66
N GLY A 71 -4.64 -22.52 5.50
CA GLY A 71 -3.40 -23.10 4.96
C GLY A 71 -2.36 -22.03 4.65
N TRP A 72 -2.77 -20.96 3.95
CA TRP A 72 -1.89 -19.83 3.64
C TRP A 72 -1.40 -19.12 4.91
N LEU A 73 -2.28 -18.87 5.89
CA LEU A 73 -1.89 -18.27 7.16
C LEU A 73 -0.87 -19.14 7.92
N GLY A 74 -1.07 -20.47 7.91
CA GLY A 74 -0.15 -21.43 8.52
C GLY A 74 1.23 -21.44 7.86
N GLY A 75 1.30 -21.29 6.53
CA GLY A 75 2.54 -21.07 5.79
C GLY A 75 3.20 -19.74 6.17
N LEU A 76 2.42 -18.67 6.22
CA LEU A 76 2.93 -17.32 6.47
C LEU A 76 3.63 -17.21 7.83
N VAL A 77 3.08 -17.84 8.87
CA VAL A 77 3.71 -17.89 10.21
C VAL A 77 5.07 -18.61 10.19
N ARG A 78 5.31 -19.50 9.21
CA ARG A 78 6.59 -20.19 9.01
C ARG A 78 7.52 -19.44 8.06
N GLY A 79 7.13 -18.26 7.59
CA GLY A 79 7.89 -17.50 6.60
C GLY A 79 7.68 -17.99 5.16
N ASP A 80 6.58 -18.68 4.88
CA ASP A 80 6.19 -19.08 3.52
C ASP A 80 4.92 -18.31 3.10
N ALA A 81 5.07 -17.31 2.24
CA ALA A 81 3.94 -16.54 1.71
C ALA A 81 3.20 -17.26 0.56
N GLY A 82 3.67 -18.44 0.16
CA GLY A 82 3.20 -19.20 -0.98
C GLY A 82 3.79 -18.72 -2.30
N GLN A 83 3.25 -19.29 -3.38
CA GLN A 83 3.65 -19.03 -4.76
C GLN A 83 2.54 -18.33 -5.54
N SER A 84 2.94 -17.51 -6.50
CA SER A 84 2.05 -16.82 -7.41
C SER A 84 1.26 -17.83 -8.24
N TRP A 85 -0.07 -17.73 -8.23
CA TRP A 85 -0.92 -18.56 -9.07
C TRP A 85 -0.76 -18.24 -10.56
N ILE A 86 -0.08 -17.16 -10.96
CA ILE A 86 0.12 -16.84 -12.38
C ILE A 86 1.51 -17.27 -12.83
N SER A 87 2.55 -16.77 -12.17
CA SER A 87 3.94 -16.99 -12.56
C SER A 87 4.58 -18.22 -11.91
N GLY A 88 4.00 -18.77 -10.85
CA GLY A 88 4.61 -19.85 -10.06
C GLY A 88 5.79 -19.42 -9.19
N ALA A 89 6.19 -18.14 -9.23
CA ALA A 89 7.29 -17.62 -8.43
C ALA A 89 6.89 -17.41 -6.97
N ASP A 90 7.86 -17.48 -6.06
CA ASP A 90 7.64 -17.23 -4.63
C ASP A 90 7.20 -15.79 -4.39
N VAL A 91 6.17 -15.59 -3.55
CA VAL A 91 5.58 -14.27 -3.30
C VAL A 91 6.40 -13.44 -2.30
N LEU A 92 7.07 -14.10 -1.35
CA LEU A 92 7.73 -13.43 -0.24
C LEU A 92 8.85 -12.44 -0.68
N PRO A 93 9.73 -12.77 -1.65
CA PRO A 93 10.74 -11.84 -2.12
C PRO A 93 10.14 -10.56 -2.74
N ASP A 94 9.04 -10.67 -3.47
CA ASP A 94 8.39 -9.51 -4.10
C ASP A 94 7.69 -8.64 -3.05
N VAL A 95 7.01 -9.27 -2.07
CA VAL A 95 6.39 -8.54 -0.95
C VAL A 95 7.43 -7.81 -0.12
N THR A 96 8.54 -8.46 0.21
CA THR A 96 9.62 -7.83 1.01
C THR A 96 10.31 -6.71 0.25
N ARG A 97 10.53 -6.86 -1.07
CA ARG A 97 11.05 -5.79 -1.93
C ARG A 97 10.10 -4.59 -1.94
N ALA A 98 8.80 -4.81 -2.19
CA ALA A 98 7.78 -3.76 -2.21
C ALA A 98 7.59 -3.08 -0.84
N LEU A 99 7.69 -3.84 0.25
CA LEU A 99 7.65 -3.30 1.60
C LEU A 99 8.85 -2.40 1.88
N GLY A 100 10.07 -2.84 1.54
CA GLY A 100 11.29 -2.05 1.72
C GLY A 100 11.23 -0.73 0.93
N ALA A 101 10.79 -0.83 -0.32
CA ALA A 101 10.42 0.29 -1.18
C ALA A 101 9.48 1.29 -0.49
N SER A 102 8.36 0.80 0.04
CA SER A 102 7.33 1.62 0.71
C SER A 102 7.86 2.28 1.98
N LEU A 103 8.63 1.54 2.79
CA LEU A 103 9.23 2.05 4.03
C LEU A 103 10.27 3.14 3.74
N LEU A 104 11.08 2.98 2.69
CA LEU A 104 12.03 3.99 2.24
C LEU A 104 11.30 5.27 1.83
N LEU A 105 10.29 5.15 0.96
CA LEU A 105 9.49 6.29 0.52
C LEU A 105 8.82 7.00 1.70
N MET A 106 8.21 6.25 2.62
CA MET A 106 7.63 6.78 3.85
C MET A 106 8.66 7.51 4.70
N GLY A 107 9.85 6.93 4.89
CA GLY A 107 10.93 7.52 5.69
C GLY A 107 11.44 8.83 5.10
N VAL A 108 11.69 8.85 3.79
CA VAL A 108 12.12 10.06 3.07
C VAL A 108 11.04 11.13 3.09
N ALA A 109 9.78 10.77 2.82
CA ALA A 109 8.65 11.70 2.87
C ALA A 109 8.49 12.31 4.27
N LEU A 110 8.58 11.49 5.33
CA LEU A 110 8.51 11.97 6.71
C LEU A 110 9.67 12.92 7.04
N LEU A 111 10.89 12.60 6.61
CA LEU A 111 12.05 13.46 6.80
C LEU A 111 11.85 14.83 6.14
N VAL A 112 11.44 14.84 4.87
CA VAL A 112 11.16 16.08 4.12
C VAL A 112 10.03 16.87 4.79
N ALA A 113 8.95 16.21 5.23
CA ALA A 113 7.84 16.85 5.92
C ALA A 113 8.29 17.49 7.24
N VAL A 114 9.09 16.80 8.06
CA VAL A 114 9.61 17.34 9.32
C VAL A 114 10.55 18.52 9.10
N LEU A 115 11.45 18.43 8.12
CA LEU A 115 12.38 19.52 7.78
C LEU A 115 11.64 20.76 7.28
N THR A 116 10.71 20.59 6.35
CA THR A 116 9.94 21.71 5.78
C THR A 116 9.00 22.34 6.82
N ALA A 117 8.27 21.54 7.59
CA ALA A 117 7.45 22.02 8.69
C ALA A 117 8.31 22.72 9.75
N GLY A 118 9.48 22.17 10.07
CA GLY A 118 10.46 22.80 10.95
C GLY A 118 10.84 24.18 10.46
N VAL A 119 11.28 24.33 9.22
CA VAL A 119 11.68 25.63 8.62
C VAL A 119 10.54 26.64 8.64
N ILE A 120 9.33 26.24 8.21
CA ILE A 120 8.17 27.12 8.12
C ILE A 120 7.68 27.55 9.52
N CYS A 121 7.63 26.62 10.48
CA CYS A 121 7.05 26.86 11.80
C CYS A 121 8.07 27.32 12.85
N LEU A 122 9.38 27.26 12.60
CA LEU A 122 10.40 27.59 13.62
C LEU A 122 10.22 29.01 14.18
N ARG A 123 9.91 29.98 13.32
CA ARG A 123 9.73 31.38 13.72
C ARG A 123 8.47 31.57 14.57
N THR A 124 7.35 30.97 14.19
CA THR A 124 6.10 31.04 14.95
C THR A 124 6.24 30.33 16.29
N LEU A 125 6.86 29.15 16.33
CA LEU A 125 7.15 28.41 17.57
C LEU A 125 8.05 29.22 18.51
N ARG A 126 9.14 29.82 18.01
CA ARG A 126 10.05 30.67 18.82
C ARG A 126 9.35 31.90 19.40
N LEU A 127 8.49 32.56 18.61
CA LEU A 127 7.72 33.72 19.07
C LEU A 127 6.66 33.34 20.10
N GLY A 128 6.04 32.16 19.95
CA GLY A 128 5.02 31.63 20.86
C GLY A 128 5.59 31.23 22.20
N ALA A 129 6.74 30.54 22.20
CA ALA A 129 7.48 30.24 23.42
C ALA A 129 7.82 31.51 24.23
N ARG A 130 8.02 32.65 23.55
CA ARG A 130 8.33 33.95 24.18
C ARG A 130 7.09 34.80 24.49
N ARG A 131 5.87 34.30 24.27
CA ARG A 131 4.59 35.05 24.38
C ARG A 131 4.54 36.35 23.56
N ARG A 132 5.30 36.44 22.46
CA ARG A 132 5.40 37.65 21.60
C ARG A 132 4.55 37.58 20.33
N LEU A 133 3.49 36.76 20.34
CA LEU A 133 2.57 36.63 19.20
C LEU A 133 1.53 37.77 19.11
N GLY A 134 1.31 38.52 20.19
CA GLY A 134 0.28 39.57 20.21
C GLY A 134 0.44 40.59 19.09
N GLY A 135 -0.57 40.71 18.22
CA GLY A 135 -0.71 41.76 17.20
C GLY A 135 -0.04 41.51 15.84
N ARG A 136 0.61 40.36 15.61
CA ARG A 136 1.28 40.06 14.33
C ARG A 136 0.39 39.26 13.38
N ARG A 137 0.35 39.66 12.09
CA ARG A 137 -0.39 38.96 11.03
C ARG A 137 0.02 37.49 10.96
N SER A 138 -0.98 36.61 10.78
CA SER A 138 -0.76 35.19 10.56
C SER A 138 0.12 34.96 9.33
N GLY A 139 1.30 34.37 9.51
CA GLY A 139 2.20 33.98 8.43
C GLY A 139 1.79 32.67 7.72
N GLY A 140 0.63 32.10 8.06
CA GLY A 140 0.19 30.78 7.61
C GLY A 140 -0.53 30.74 6.26
N SER A 141 -0.77 31.88 5.61
CA SER A 141 -1.55 31.93 4.36
C SER A 141 -0.89 31.16 3.21
N GLY A 142 0.44 31.27 3.05
CA GLY A 142 1.17 30.53 2.00
C GLY A 142 1.14 29.02 2.18
N SER A 143 1.31 28.54 3.42
CA SER A 143 1.19 27.11 3.74
C SER A 143 -0.25 26.60 3.57
N ALA A 144 -1.25 27.44 3.86
CA ALA A 144 -2.66 27.08 3.68
C ALA A 144 -3.01 26.93 2.18
N VAL A 145 -2.46 27.79 1.32
CA VAL A 145 -2.63 27.65 -0.14
C VAL A 145 -2.02 26.34 -0.62
N LEU A 146 -0.77 26.04 -0.24
CA LEU A 146 -0.13 24.78 -0.64
C LEU A 146 -0.90 23.55 -0.14
N ALA A 147 -1.41 23.58 1.09
CA ALA A 147 -2.21 22.50 1.65
C ALA A 147 -3.60 22.35 0.99
N SER A 148 -4.08 23.39 0.29
CA SER A 148 -5.36 23.34 -0.44
C SER A 148 -5.23 22.83 -1.87
N LEU A 149 -4.00 22.69 -2.38
CA LEU A 149 -3.79 22.18 -3.74
C LEU A 149 -4.07 20.67 -3.77
N PRO A 150 -4.72 20.16 -4.84
CA PRO A 150 -4.88 18.74 -5.04
C PRO A 150 -3.52 18.03 -5.14
N GLU A 151 -3.36 16.91 -4.44
CA GLU A 151 -2.09 16.18 -4.37
C GLU A 151 -1.58 15.77 -5.77
N PHE A 152 -2.49 15.30 -6.65
CA PHE A 152 -2.13 14.93 -8.02
C PHE A 152 -1.54 16.11 -8.81
N LEU A 153 -2.02 17.33 -8.58
CA LEU A 153 -1.55 18.53 -9.28
C LEU A 153 -0.12 18.86 -8.84
N VAL A 154 0.11 18.84 -7.52
CA VAL A 154 1.44 19.06 -6.94
C VAL A 154 2.42 18.01 -7.46
N ALA A 155 2.04 16.73 -7.42
CA ALA A 155 2.86 15.64 -7.94
C ALA A 155 3.18 15.81 -9.43
N SER A 156 2.19 16.16 -10.26
CA SER A 156 2.37 16.33 -11.71
C SER A 156 3.28 17.51 -12.05
N VAL A 157 3.12 18.64 -11.36
CA VAL A 157 3.97 19.83 -11.55
C VAL A 157 5.40 19.52 -11.11
N LEU A 158 5.59 18.87 -9.96
CA LEU A 158 6.93 18.47 -9.49
C LEU A 158 7.60 17.49 -10.46
N ALA A 159 6.88 16.46 -10.91
CA ALA A 159 7.42 15.51 -11.89
C ALA A 159 7.85 16.20 -13.20
N THR A 160 7.05 17.16 -13.67
CA THR A 160 7.33 17.90 -14.91
C THR A 160 8.50 18.86 -14.73
N VAL A 161 8.47 19.71 -13.72
CA VAL A 161 9.47 20.78 -13.55
C VAL A 161 10.78 20.21 -13.00
N VAL A 162 10.72 19.44 -11.92
CA VAL A 162 11.92 18.89 -11.25
C VAL A 162 12.47 17.69 -12.02
N GLY A 163 11.58 16.82 -12.51
CA GLY A 163 11.98 15.60 -13.20
C GLY A 163 12.35 15.83 -14.66
N VAL A 164 11.43 16.39 -15.45
CA VAL A 164 11.60 16.49 -16.90
C VAL A 164 12.39 17.74 -17.31
N GLN A 165 12.00 18.92 -16.84
CA GLN A 165 12.62 20.17 -17.28
C GLN A 165 14.00 20.40 -16.66
N LEU A 166 14.12 20.22 -15.34
CA LEU A 166 15.37 20.43 -14.61
C LEU A 166 16.29 19.20 -14.61
N GLY A 167 15.75 17.99 -14.83
CA GLY A 167 16.53 16.76 -14.84
C GLY A 167 17.19 16.41 -13.50
N TRP A 168 16.69 16.96 -12.38
CA TRP A 168 17.31 16.75 -11.06
C TRP A 168 17.01 15.36 -10.50
N LEU A 169 15.83 14.83 -10.83
CA LEU A 169 15.35 13.53 -10.38
C LEU A 169 14.74 12.77 -11.56
N PRO A 170 14.80 11.43 -11.58
CA PRO A 170 14.07 10.67 -12.59
C PRO A 170 12.56 10.89 -12.44
N ALA A 171 11.89 11.26 -13.52
CA ALA A 171 10.44 11.50 -13.54
C ALA A 171 9.60 10.21 -13.38
N LEU A 172 10.21 9.04 -13.60
CA LEU A 172 9.62 7.71 -13.46
C LEU A 172 10.61 6.79 -12.71
N GLY A 173 10.14 6.05 -11.71
CA GLY A 173 10.81 4.91 -11.07
C GLY A 173 9.78 3.78 -10.86
N TRP A 174 10.06 2.50 -10.57
CA TRP A 174 11.25 1.66 -10.37
C TRP A 174 11.10 0.43 -11.30
N TYR A 175 12.20 -0.13 -11.82
CA TYR A 175 12.27 -1.36 -12.62
C TYR A 175 12.88 -2.52 -11.83
#